data_AF-A0A938LY47-F1
#
_entry.id   AF-A0A938LY47-F1
#
_cell.length_a   1.000
_cell.length_b   1.000
_cell.length_c   1.000
_cell.angle_alpha   90.00
_cell.angle_beta   90.00
_cell.angle_gamma   90.00
#
_symmetry.space_group_name_H-M   'P 1'
#
loop_
_entity.id
_entity.type
_entity.pdbx_description
1 polymer ?
#
loop_
_entity_poly.entity_id
_entity_poly.type
_entity_poly.pdbx_seq_one_letter_code
_entity_poly.pdbx_strand_id
1 'polypeptide(L)'
;MTTPGSNIQYIRPDAPTPPESQLRGMRYESWAPATLDLAERARLAVNGMTEPTDPEADFRVYWKAQFRGSPPFMYHDVSDTGITIKFLESAPRMRLMSGSTQNLH
;
A
#
# COMPACT_ATOMS: atom_id res chain seq x y z
N MET A 1 -40.93 0.36 -16.46
CA MET A 1 -39.59 -0.19 -16.16
C MET A 1 -38.92 0.75 -15.17
N THR A 2 -38.91 0.37 -13.90
CA THR A 2 -38.36 1.15 -12.79
C THR A 2 -37.01 0.56 -12.44
N THR A 3 -35.92 1.28 -12.68
CA THR A 3 -34.58 0.89 -12.26
C THR A 3 -34.55 0.92 -10.72
N PRO A 4 -34.22 -0.19 -10.02
CA PRO A 4 -34.07 -0.15 -8.57
C PRO A 4 -32.77 0.60 -8.24
N GLY A 5 -32.88 1.90 -7.99
CA GLY A 5 -31.80 2.69 -7.42
C GLY A 5 -31.54 2.19 -6.00
N SER A 6 -30.37 1.62 -5.77
CA SER A 6 -29.92 1.13 -4.47
C SER A 6 -30.10 2.21 -3.40
N ASN A 7 -30.93 1.94 -2.39
CA ASN A 7 -31.24 2.82 -1.26
C ASN A 7 -30.05 2.89 -0.28
N ILE A 8 -28.88 3.34 -0.76
CA ILE A 8 -27.64 3.44 0.02
C ILE A 8 -27.75 4.67 0.91
N GLN A 9 -28.15 4.46 2.17
CA GLN A 9 -28.31 5.53 3.18
C GLN A 9 -26.97 6.01 3.79
N TYR A 10 -25.84 5.42 3.41
CA TYR A 10 -24.52 5.75 3.98
C TYR A 10 -23.84 6.95 3.29
N ILE A 11 -24.33 7.38 2.13
CA ILE A 11 -23.80 8.57 1.46
C ILE A 11 -24.46 9.78 2.12
N ARG A 12 -23.69 10.56 2.87
CA ARG A 12 -24.12 11.88 3.36
C ARG A 12 -24.21 12.82 2.15
N PRO A 13 -25.41 13.18 1.67
CA PRO A 13 -25.56 14.01 0.47
C PRO A 13 -25.00 15.42 0.69
N ASP A 14 -25.04 15.89 1.95
CA ASP A 14 -24.57 17.20 2.38
C ASP A 14 -23.16 17.10 3.00
N ALA A 15 -22.36 16.14 2.55
CA ALA A 15 -20.97 16.07 2.97
C ALA A 15 -20.26 17.35 2.47
N PRO A 16 -19.56 18.09 3.34
CA PRO A 16 -18.72 19.17 2.86
C PRO A 16 -17.71 18.56 1.91
N THR A 17 -17.40 19.25 0.80
CA THR A 17 -16.24 18.92 -0.02
C THR A 17 -15.07 18.74 0.93
N PRO A 18 -14.36 17.59 0.92
CA PRO A 18 -13.14 17.46 1.68
C PRO A 18 -12.34 18.72 1.40
N PRO A 19 -11.82 19.43 2.42
CA PRO A 19 -10.94 20.54 2.14
C PRO A 19 -9.86 19.92 1.26
N GLU A 20 -9.85 20.23 -0.05
CA GLU A 20 -8.71 19.95 -0.89
C GLU A 20 -7.58 20.50 -0.06
N SER A 21 -6.74 19.62 0.47
CA SER A 21 -5.65 20.07 1.28
C SER A 21 -4.86 20.91 0.31
N GLN A 22 -5.01 22.23 0.41
CA GLN A 22 -4.08 23.19 -0.13
C GLN A 22 -2.82 22.89 0.67
N LEU A 23 -2.14 21.81 0.30
CA LEU A 23 -0.81 21.46 0.77
C LEU A 23 0.05 22.60 0.24
N ARG A 24 0.05 23.69 1.01
CA ARG A 24 0.87 24.87 0.77
C ARG A 24 2.26 24.48 1.20
N GLY A 25 2.97 23.85 0.27
CA GLY A 25 4.39 23.54 0.39
C GLY A 25 5.22 24.50 -0.45
N MET A 26 6.48 24.67 -0.08
CA MET A 26 7.47 25.29 -0.94
C MET A 26 7.98 24.24 -1.93
N ARG A 27 7.88 24.53 -3.23
CA ARG A 27 8.54 23.75 -4.28
C ARG A 27 9.89 24.39 -4.55
N TYR A 28 10.94 23.58 -4.64
CA TYR A 28 12.28 24.02 -4.99
C TYR A 28 12.92 22.98 -5.91
N GLU A 29 13.78 23.45 -6.80
CA GLU A 29 14.67 22.57 -7.56
C GLU A 29 15.93 22.33 -6.74
N SER A 30 16.46 21.11 -6.79
CA SER A 30 17.66 20.73 -6.06
C SER A 30 18.43 19.65 -6.80
N TRP A 31 19.75 19.69 -6.65
CA TRP A 31 20.63 18.61 -7.06
C TRP A 31 20.65 17.54 -5.97
N ALA A 32 19.83 16.51 -6.13
CA ALA A 32 19.93 15.31 -5.30
C ALA A 32 21.11 14.47 -5.80
N PRO A 33 22.05 14.05 -4.92
CA PRO A 33 23.09 13.11 -5.31
C PRO A 33 22.47 11.84 -5.88
N ALA A 34 23.06 11.27 -6.93
CA ALA A 34 22.66 9.99 -7.54
C ALA A 34 22.96 8.77 -6.63
N THR A 35 22.59 8.87 -5.35
CA THR A 35 22.74 7.85 -4.30
C THR A 35 21.42 7.15 -4.01
N LEU A 36 20.30 7.72 -4.47
CA LEU A 36 18.97 7.17 -4.31
C LEU A 36 18.48 6.60 -5.63
N ASP A 37 18.79 5.34 -5.89
CA ASP A 37 18.19 4.60 -6.98
C ASP A 37 16.73 4.25 -6.63
N LEU A 38 15.81 5.07 -7.13
CA LEU A 38 14.38 4.89 -6.89
C LEU A 38 13.86 3.61 -7.56
N ALA A 39 14.34 3.29 -8.76
CA ALA A 39 13.89 2.10 -9.48
C ALA A 39 14.28 0.83 -8.70
N GLU A 40 15.52 0.77 -8.20
CA GLU A 40 15.97 -0.35 -7.38
C GLU A 40 15.20 -0.44 -6.05
N ARG A 41 14.91 0.70 -5.41
CA ARG A 41 14.09 0.72 -4.19
C ARG A 41 12.66 0.25 -4.43
N ALA A 42 12.05 0.65 -5.55
CA ALA A 42 10.74 0.11 -5.94
C ALA A 42 10.81 -1.40 -6.18
N ARG A 43 11.85 -1.89 -6.84
CA ARG A 43 12.04 -3.32 -7.08
C ARG A 43 12.09 -4.10 -5.77
N LEU A 44 12.85 -3.62 -4.78
CA LEU A 44 12.90 -4.19 -3.43
C LEU A 44 11.57 -4.08 -2.68
N ALA A 45 10.84 -2.97 -2.86
CA ALA A 45 9.52 -2.80 -2.26
C ALA A 45 8.50 -3.84 -2.78
N VAL A 46 8.56 -4.23 -4.07
CA VAL A 46 7.70 -5.32 -4.60
C VAL A 46 7.92 -6.61 -3.82
N ASN A 47 9.17 -6.97 -3.51
CA ASN A 47 9.48 -8.11 -2.66
C ASN A 47 8.85 -7.97 -1.26
N GLY A 48 9.08 -6.83 -0.59
CA GLY A 48 8.51 -6.58 0.75
C GLY A 48 6.98 -6.52 0.80
N MET A 49 6.29 -6.31 -0.33
CA MET A 49 4.84 -6.27 -0.38
C MET A 49 4.19 -7.59 -0.80
N THR A 50 4.93 -8.51 -1.42
CA THR A 50 4.35 -9.72 -2.04
C THR A 50 4.88 -11.04 -1.46
N GLU A 51 6.06 -11.04 -0.82
CA GLU A 51 6.61 -12.24 -0.18
C GLU A 51 6.08 -12.50 1.25
N PRO A 52 5.84 -11.50 2.13
CA PRO A 52 5.44 -11.76 3.50
C PRO A 52 3.92 -11.97 3.61
N THR A 53 3.37 -12.89 2.81
CA THR A 53 1.95 -13.25 2.83
C THR A 53 1.76 -14.66 3.37
N ASP A 54 0.69 -14.87 4.13
CA ASP A 54 0.33 -16.17 4.68
C ASP A 54 -0.68 -16.90 3.78
N PRO A 55 -0.28 -17.97 3.06
CA PRO A 55 -1.20 -18.73 2.21
C PRO A 55 -2.29 -19.47 3.00
N GLU A 56 -2.10 -19.73 4.31
CA GLU A 56 -3.11 -20.37 5.16
C GLU A 56 -4.15 -19.36 5.69
N ALA A 57 -3.90 -18.06 5.52
CA ALA A 57 -4.80 -16.97 5.94
C ALA A 57 -5.21 -16.07 4.78
N ASP A 58 -5.62 -16.66 3.65
CA ASP A 58 -6.06 -15.95 2.44
C ASP A 58 -5.04 -14.93 1.90
N PHE A 59 -3.74 -15.29 1.93
CA PHE A 59 -2.62 -14.43 1.55
C PHE A 59 -2.56 -13.10 2.33
N ARG A 60 -3.07 -13.09 3.56
CA ARG A 60 -2.93 -11.94 4.47
C ARG A 60 -1.46 -11.60 4.68
N VAL A 61 -1.14 -10.31 4.67
CA VAL A 61 0.21 -9.84 4.92
C VAL A 61 0.62 -9.99 6.39
N TYR A 62 1.86 -10.40 6.63
CA TYR A 62 2.57 -10.22 7.89
C TYR A 62 3.10 -8.79 7.99
N TRP A 63 2.33 -7.87 8.57
CA TRP A 63 2.78 -6.48 8.73
C TRP A 63 3.85 -6.33 9.82
N LYS A 64 3.75 -7.12 10.90
CA LYS A 64 4.64 -7.00 12.06
C LYS A 64 5.68 -8.11 12.08
N ALA A 65 6.93 -7.69 12.24
CA ALA A 65 8.07 -8.55 12.52
C ALA A 65 8.65 -8.19 13.90
N GLN A 66 8.90 -9.21 14.73
CA GLN A 66 9.56 -9.07 16.02
C GLN A 66 11.01 -9.55 15.92
N PHE A 67 11.93 -8.62 15.66
CA PHE A 67 13.35 -8.93 15.53
C PHE A 67 14.05 -9.23 16.85
N ARG A 68 13.46 -8.82 17.98
CA ARG A 68 14.02 -9.10 19.32
C ARG A 68 13.54 -10.44 19.91
N GLY A 69 12.76 -11.20 19.16
CA GLY A 69 12.39 -12.57 19.52
C GLY A 69 13.59 -13.51 19.40
N SER A 70 13.57 -14.62 20.14
CA SER A 70 14.54 -15.70 20.01
C SER A 70 13.80 -17.02 19.76
N PRO A 71 13.56 -17.41 18.49
CA PRO A 71 14.01 -16.76 17.25
C PRO A 71 13.19 -15.51 16.87
N PRO A 72 13.67 -14.65 15.95
CA PRO A 72 12.85 -13.63 15.31
C PRO A 72 11.65 -14.27 14.60
N PHE A 73 10.49 -13.61 14.67
CA PHE A 73 9.25 -14.14 14.08
C PHE A 73 8.39 -13.01 13.51
N MET A 74 7.53 -13.37 12.55
CA MET A 74 6.43 -12.54 12.09
C MET A 74 5.14 -13.06 12.72
N TYR A 75 4.16 -12.18 12.91
CA TYR A 75 2.88 -12.55 13.52
C TYR A 75 1.75 -11.69 12.98
N HIS A 76 0.54 -12.25 13.03
CA HIS A 76 -0.65 -11.53 12.62
C HIS A 76 -1.18 -10.61 13.72
N ASP A 77 -1.67 -9.45 13.30
CA ASP A 77 -2.33 -8.47 14.16
C ASP A 77 -3.54 -7.86 13.44
N VAL A 78 -4.42 -7.20 14.19
CA VAL A 78 -5.59 -6.50 13.64
C VAL A 78 -5.22 -5.47 12.56
N SER A 79 -4.00 -4.94 12.60
CA SER A 79 -3.50 -3.99 11.59
C SER A 79 -3.41 -4.58 10.18
N ASP A 80 -3.22 -5.90 10.04
CA ASP A 80 -2.89 -6.53 8.76
C ASP A 80 -3.99 -6.28 7.72
N THR A 81 -5.25 -6.32 8.14
CA THR A 81 -6.41 -6.10 7.27
C THR A 81 -6.34 -4.74 6.55
N GLY A 82 -5.97 -3.68 7.27
CA GLY A 82 -5.85 -2.34 6.69
C GLY A 82 -4.56 -2.14 5.88
N ILE A 83 -3.50 -2.89 6.21
CA ILE A 83 -2.22 -2.83 5.51
C ILE A 83 -2.26 -3.57 4.18
N THR A 84 -2.95 -4.70 4.09
CA THR A 84 -3.11 -5.46 2.84
C THR A 84 -3.58 -4.55 1.71
N ILE A 85 -4.59 -3.71 1.96
CA ILE A 85 -5.14 -2.79 0.94
C ILE A 85 -4.09 -1.76 0.49
N LYS A 86 -3.25 -1.25 1.41
CA LYS A 86 -2.15 -0.33 1.06
C LYS A 86 -1.13 -1.01 0.14
N PHE A 87 -0.81 -2.27 0.42
CA PHE A 87 0.14 -3.04 -0.40
C PHE A 87 -0.44 -3.34 -1.77
N LEU A 88 -1.71 -3.75 -1.86
CA LEU A 88 -2.39 -3.99 -3.14
C LEU A 88 -2.46 -2.72 -4.00
N GLU A 89 -2.67 -1.57 -3.38
CA GLU A 89 -2.73 -0.28 -4.08
C GLU A 89 -1.35 0.23 -4.53
N SER A 90 -0.31 0.00 -3.72
CA SER A 90 1.05 0.48 -3.99
C SER A 90 1.90 -0.46 -4.85
N ALA A 91 1.67 -1.78 -4.80
CA ALA A 91 2.39 -2.78 -5.59
C ALA A 91 2.42 -2.49 -7.10
N PRO A 92 1.29 -2.19 -7.80
CA PRO A 92 1.33 -1.87 -9.22
C PRO A 92 2.16 -0.61 -9.52
N ARG A 93 2.17 0.38 -8.61
CA ARG A 93 2.99 1.59 -8.79
C ARG A 93 4.47 1.31 -8.67
N MET A 94 4.87 0.45 -7.73
CA MET A 94 6.27 0.03 -7.61
C MET A 94 6.70 -0.77 -8.84
N ARG A 95 5.82 -1.63 -9.38
CA ARG A 95 6.09 -2.35 -10.65
C ARG A 95 6.24 -1.38 -11.83
N LEU A 96 5.40 -0.35 -11.94
CA LEU A 96 5.55 0.69 -12.97
C LEU A 96 6.87 1.46 -12.85
N MET A 97 7.28 1.81 -11.63
CA MET A 97 8.53 2.55 -11.41
C MET A 97 9.79 1.71 -11.66
N SER A 98 9.74 0.41 -11.38
CA SER A 98 10.92 -0.48 -11.44
C SER A 98 10.97 -1.42 -12.64
N GLY A 99 9.86 -1.66 -13.33
CA GLY A 99 9.72 -2.73 -14.33
C GLY A 99 9.64 -4.15 -13.74
N SER A 100 9.51 -4.31 -12.42
CA SER A 100 9.51 -5.62 -11.77
C SER A 100 8.29 -6.48 -12.15
N THR A 101 8.54 -7.74 -12.53
CA THR A 101 7.52 -8.76 -12.82
C THR A 101 7.40 -9.85 -11.74
N GLN A 102 8.04 -9.65 -10.58
CA GLN A 102 8.01 -10.61 -9.48
C GLN A 102 6.56 -10.92 -9.04
N ASN A 103 6.28 -12.22 -8.84
CA ASN A 103 4.99 -12.77 -8.39
C ASN A 103 3.79 -12.44 -9.32
N LEU A 104 4.02 -12.42 -10.64
CA LEU A 104 2.97 -12.29 -11.67
C LEU A 104 2.68 -13.63 -12.39
N HIS A 105 2.84 -14.75 -11.69
CA HIS A 105 2.63 -16.10 -12.23
C HIS A 105 1.18 -16.40 -12.62
#